data_AF-A0A943DU89-F1
#
_entry.id   AF-A0A943DU89-F1
#
_cell.length_a   1.000
_cell.length_b   1.000
_cell.length_c   1.000
_cell.angle_alpha   90.00
_cell.angle_beta   90.00
_cell.angle_gamma   90.00
#
_symmetry.space_group_name_H-M   'P 1'
#
loop_
_entity.id
_entity.type
_entity.pdbx_description
1 polymer ?
#
loop_
_entity_poly.entity_id
_entity_poly.type
_entity_poly.pdbx_seq_one_letter_code
_entity_poly.pdbx_strand_id
1 'polypeptide(L)'
;MPTILKETYPTAKKEHICEFCGYKIQPGQKYVRQTNVYDGIVYDFVTHRECKEVAHELRMYDDCDDSGLHGESFCENLKEYVYANHYDEHTDDVYTSWQLNDYEIVKRVLKELKTEE
;
A
#
# COMPACT_ATOMS: atom_id res chain seq x y z
N MET A 1 16.51 8.11 -0.39
CA MET A 1 15.60 7.00 0.04
C MET A 1 16.07 6.51 1.42
N PRO A 2 15.19 6.19 2.37
CA PRO A 2 15.60 5.62 3.66
C PRO A 2 16.37 4.29 3.48
N THR A 3 17.39 4.07 4.30
CA THR A 3 18.13 2.80 4.30
C THR A 3 17.39 1.78 5.16
N ILE A 4 17.10 0.61 4.60
CA ILE A 4 16.46 -0.49 5.31
C ILE A 4 17.50 -1.22 6.17
N LEU A 5 17.34 -1.18 7.48
CA LEU A 5 18.18 -1.91 8.44
C LEU A 5 17.69 -3.33 8.65
N LYS A 6 16.37 -3.53 8.66
CA LYS A 6 15.74 -4.81 8.93
C LYS A 6 14.34 -4.87 8.34
N GLU A 7 13.94 -6.04 7.87
CA GLU A 7 12.57 -6.30 7.46
C GLU A 7 12.09 -7.63 8.04
N THR A 8 10.85 -7.64 8.53
CA THR A 8 10.23 -8.83 9.13
C THR A 8 8.76 -8.96 8.77
N TYR A 9 8.26 -10.19 8.91
CA TYR A 9 6.87 -10.56 8.59
C TYR A 9 6.14 -11.15 9.81
N PRO A 10 5.99 -10.39 10.91
CA PRO A 10 5.33 -10.86 12.12
C PRO A 10 3.81 -11.05 11.95
N THR A 11 3.23 -11.81 12.88
CA THR A 11 1.78 -11.83 13.12
C THR A 11 1.43 -10.78 14.17
N ALA A 12 0.43 -9.94 13.91
CA ALA A 12 -0.04 -8.89 14.81
C ALA A 12 -0.57 -9.50 16.12
N LYS A 13 -0.01 -9.05 17.25
CA LYS A 13 -0.50 -9.40 18.61
C LYS A 13 -1.49 -8.37 19.16
N LYS A 14 -1.53 -7.18 18.56
CA LYS A 14 -2.43 -6.07 18.86
C LYS A 14 -2.75 -5.35 17.55
N GLU A 15 -3.73 -4.45 17.58
CA GLU A 15 -4.00 -3.59 16.42
C GLU A 15 -2.78 -2.71 16.10
N HIS A 16 -2.48 -2.57 14.81
CA HIS A 16 -1.55 -1.60 14.26
C HIS A 16 -2.26 -0.78 13.19
N ILE A 17 -1.72 0.40 12.84
CA ILE A 17 -2.17 1.18 11.69
C ILE A 17 -1.19 0.94 10.57
N CYS A 18 -1.70 0.65 9.38
CA CYS A 18 -0.88 0.57 8.17
C CYS A 18 -0.48 1.97 7.74
N GLU A 19 0.82 2.20 7.58
CA GLU A 19 1.37 3.49 7.17
C GLU A 19 1.19 3.79 5.68
N PHE A 20 0.67 2.83 4.90
CA PHE A 20 0.22 3.06 3.54
C PHE A 20 -1.26 3.47 3.49
N CYS A 21 -2.18 2.53 3.71
CA CYS A 21 -3.61 2.81 3.52
C CYS A 21 -4.31 3.45 4.74
N GLY A 22 -3.63 3.60 5.88
CA GLY A 22 -4.24 4.13 7.12
C GLY A 22 -5.23 3.20 7.83
N TYR A 23 -5.56 2.04 7.25
CA TYR A 23 -6.46 1.07 7.86
C TYR A 23 -5.76 0.18 8.90
N LYS A 24 -6.57 -0.38 9.80
CA LYS A 24 -6.09 -1.24 10.87
C LYS A 24 -5.58 -2.58 10.36
N ILE A 25 -4.44 -3.01 10.89
CA ILE A 25 -3.95 -4.39 10.87
C ILE A 25 -4.47 -5.05 12.15
N GLN A 26 -5.36 -6.02 12.01
CA GLN A 26 -6.04 -6.69 13.11
C GLN A 26 -5.15 -7.76 13.77
N PRO A 27 -5.34 -8.06 15.08
CA PRO A 27 -4.68 -9.19 15.71
C PRO A 27 -4.87 -10.49 14.92
N GLY A 28 -3.79 -11.26 14.75
CA GLY A 28 -3.76 -12.47 13.94
C GLY A 28 -3.42 -12.26 12.46
N GLN A 29 -3.45 -11.03 11.94
CA GLN A 29 -2.99 -10.75 10.57
C GLN A 29 -1.47 -10.72 10.48
N LYS A 30 -0.91 -11.25 9.38
CA LYS A 30 0.50 -11.07 9.06
C LYS A 30 0.71 -9.69 8.44
N TYR A 31 1.78 -9.01 8.81
CA TYR A 31 2.08 -7.66 8.34
C TYR A 31 3.57 -7.50 8.07
N VAL A 32 3.97 -6.41 7.43
CA VAL A 32 5.38 -6.07 7.21
C VAL A 32 5.79 -5.05 8.26
N ARG A 33 6.90 -5.34 8.97
CA ARG A 33 7.58 -4.35 9.80
C ARG A 33 8.99 -4.16 9.26
N GLN A 34 9.25 -2.95 8.78
CA GLN A 34 10.53 -2.53 8.24
C GLN A 34 11.15 -1.52 9.20
N THR A 35 12.39 -1.74 9.63
CA THR A 35 13.16 -0.77 10.41
C THR A 35 14.08 -0.01 9.47
N ASN A 36 13.96 1.30 9.45
CA ASN A 36 14.61 2.22 8.54
C ASN A 36 15.55 3.15 9.30
N VAL A 37 16.52 3.73 8.59
CA VAL A 37 17.25 4.92 9.01
C VAL A 37 17.21 5.99 7.93
N TYR A 38 16.88 7.21 8.33
CA TYR A 38 16.87 8.39 7.48
C TYR A 38 17.40 9.59 8.26
N ASP A 39 18.40 10.28 7.71
CA ASP A 39 19.10 11.39 8.38
C ASP A 39 19.56 11.07 9.81
N GLY A 40 20.08 9.84 10.01
CA GLY A 40 20.51 9.33 11.31
C GLY A 40 19.39 8.93 12.28
N ILE A 41 18.13 9.14 11.92
CA ILE A 41 16.96 8.79 12.74
C ILE A 41 16.49 7.39 12.38
N VAL A 42 16.43 6.50 13.39
CA VAL A 42 15.89 5.14 13.24
C VAL A 42 14.39 5.14 13.53
N TYR A 43 13.61 4.54 12.64
CA TYR A 43 12.16 4.41 12.79
C TYR A 43 11.67 3.07 12.23
N ASP A 44 10.49 2.65 12.66
CA ASP A 44 9.79 1.51 12.08
C ASP A 44 8.72 2.00 11.12
N PHE A 45 8.51 1.24 10.04
CA PHE A 45 7.48 1.41 9.04
C PHE A 45 6.64 0.13 8.97
N VAL A 46 5.35 0.24 9.24
CA VAL A 46 4.41 -0.87 9.43
C VAL A 46 3.32 -0.83 8.36
N THR A 47 3.18 -1.89 7.57
CA THR A 47 2.17 -1.97 6.51
C THR A 47 1.47 -3.32 6.47
N HIS A 48 0.26 -3.38 5.89
CA HIS A 48 -0.28 -4.66 5.41
C HIS A 48 0.70 -5.27 4.39
N ARG A 49 0.66 -6.60 4.24
CA ARG A 49 1.49 -7.28 3.23
C ARG A 49 1.01 -6.94 1.83
N GLU A 50 -0.30 -6.92 1.66
CA GLU A 50 -0.98 -6.62 0.41
C GLU A 50 -0.67 -5.20 -0.06
N CYS A 51 -0.66 -4.21 0.85
CA CYS A 51 -0.29 -2.84 0.48
C CYS A 51 1.16 -2.75 -0.01
N LYS A 52 2.11 -3.44 0.67
CA LYS A 52 3.50 -3.46 0.21
C LYS A 52 3.65 -4.16 -1.15
N GLU A 53 2.92 -5.23 -1.36
CA GLU A 53 2.97 -5.98 -2.61
C GLU A 53 2.41 -5.15 -3.77
N VAL A 54 1.24 -4.52 -3.61
CA VAL A 54 0.68 -3.61 -4.62
C VAL A 54 1.61 -2.43 -4.93
N ALA A 55 2.26 -1.84 -3.92
CA ALA A 55 3.23 -0.77 -4.14
C ALA A 55 4.39 -1.22 -5.04
N HIS A 56 4.85 -2.47 -4.88
CA HIS A 56 5.88 -3.05 -5.75
C HIS A 56 5.36 -3.35 -7.16
N GLU A 57 4.20 -4.03 -7.28
CA GLU A 57 3.65 -4.43 -8.58
C GLU A 57 3.30 -3.21 -9.45
N LEU A 58 2.75 -2.16 -8.84
CA LEU A 58 2.46 -0.90 -9.52
C LEU A 58 3.68 0.03 -9.63
N ARG A 59 4.87 -0.43 -9.24
CA ARG A 59 6.14 0.32 -9.33
C ARG A 59 6.08 1.71 -8.72
N MET A 60 5.31 1.87 -7.63
CA MET A 60 5.08 3.16 -6.97
C MET A 60 6.37 3.78 -6.38
N TYR A 61 7.45 3.00 -6.29
CA TYR A 61 8.73 3.45 -5.78
C TYR A 61 9.64 4.08 -6.85
N ASP A 62 9.36 3.88 -8.14
CA ASP A 62 10.28 4.25 -9.23
C ASP A 62 10.45 5.77 -9.36
N ASP A 63 9.40 6.54 -9.08
CA ASP A 63 9.37 8.01 -9.15
C ASP A 63 9.50 8.69 -7.79
N CYS A 64 9.78 7.93 -6.73
CA CYS A 64 9.97 8.49 -5.39
C CYS A 64 11.32 9.20 -5.25
N ASP A 65 11.31 10.36 -4.60
CA ASP A 65 12.53 11.08 -4.24
C ASP A 65 13.25 10.45 -3.04
N ASP A 66 14.13 11.21 -2.39
CA ASP A 66 14.87 10.71 -1.25
C ASP A 66 14.03 10.34 -0.02
N SER A 67 12.77 10.77 0.05
CA SER A 67 11.84 10.46 1.13
C SER A 67 11.17 9.08 0.98
N GLY A 68 11.15 8.50 -0.22
CA GLY A 68 10.48 7.24 -0.51
C GLY A 68 8.95 7.36 -0.56
N LEU A 69 8.26 6.23 -0.64
CA LEU A 69 6.80 6.20 -0.74
C LEU A 69 6.16 6.38 0.65
N HIS A 70 5.29 7.38 0.77
CA HIS A 70 4.46 7.62 1.96
C HIS A 70 2.98 7.28 1.70
N GLY A 71 2.18 7.21 2.77
CA GLY A 71 0.79 6.74 2.69
C GLY A 71 -0.13 7.56 1.78
N GLU A 72 0.01 8.89 1.77
CA GLU A 72 -0.76 9.75 0.85
C GLU A 72 -0.41 9.46 -0.61
N SER A 73 0.88 9.48 -0.99
CA SER A 73 1.32 9.12 -2.33
C SER A 73 0.90 7.71 -2.73
N PHE A 74 0.95 6.74 -1.81
CA PHE A 74 0.44 5.38 -2.04
C PHE A 74 -1.05 5.37 -2.39
N CYS A 75 -1.87 6.06 -1.59
CA CYS A 75 -3.32 6.14 -1.82
C CYS A 75 -3.66 6.88 -3.11
N GLU A 76 -2.90 7.90 -3.50
CA GLU A 76 -3.05 8.60 -4.77
C GLU A 76 -2.73 7.69 -5.96
N ASN A 77 -1.55 7.04 -5.95
CA ASN A 77 -1.16 6.08 -7.00
C ASN A 77 -2.19 4.93 -7.14
N LEU A 78 -2.72 4.44 -6.01
CA LEU A 78 -3.77 3.43 -6.03
C LEU A 78 -5.06 3.92 -6.70
N LYS A 79 -5.48 5.16 -6.40
CA LYS A 79 -6.66 5.78 -7.02
C LYS A 79 -6.44 6.07 -8.50
N GLU A 80 -5.25 6.51 -8.89
CA GLU A 80 -4.88 6.72 -10.29
C GLU A 80 -4.94 5.42 -11.08
N TYR A 81 -4.44 4.30 -10.52
CA TYR A 81 -4.60 2.99 -11.14
C TYR A 81 -6.07 2.62 -11.34
N VAL A 82 -6.91 2.78 -10.30
CA VAL A 82 -8.34 2.44 -10.39
C VAL A 82 -9.03 3.34 -11.42
N TYR A 83 -8.73 4.63 -11.43
CA TYR A 83 -9.30 5.57 -12.38
C TYR A 83 -8.88 5.22 -13.82
N ALA A 84 -7.60 4.94 -14.07
CA ALA A 84 -7.11 4.61 -15.40
C ALA A 84 -7.70 3.31 -15.97
N ASN A 85 -8.02 2.33 -15.13
CA ASN A 85 -8.44 0.99 -15.56
C ASN A 85 -9.93 0.70 -15.38
N HIS A 86 -10.62 1.44 -14.50
CA HIS A 86 -11.99 1.15 -14.08
C HIS A 86 -12.89 2.39 -14.08
N TYR A 87 -12.58 3.38 -14.93
CA TYR A 87 -13.43 4.53 -15.20
C TYR A 87 -14.66 4.15 -16.04
N ASP A 88 -15.81 4.67 -15.65
CA ASP A 88 -17.10 4.50 -16.33
C ASP A 88 -17.52 5.82 -16.99
N GLU A 89 -17.39 5.88 -18.32
CA GLU A 89 -17.75 7.04 -19.13
C GLU A 89 -19.22 7.45 -18.96
N HIS A 90 -20.11 6.53 -18.56
CA HIS A 90 -21.53 6.85 -18.38
C HIS A 90 -21.81 7.64 -17.11
N THR A 91 -21.02 7.41 -16.05
CA THR A 91 -21.17 8.11 -14.78
C THR A 91 -20.15 9.21 -14.57
N ASP A 92 -19.16 9.34 -15.47
CA ASP A 92 -18.01 10.25 -15.33
C ASP A 92 -17.27 10.03 -14.01
N ASP A 93 -17.15 8.77 -13.60
CA ASP A 93 -16.56 8.34 -12.33
C ASP A 93 -16.10 6.87 -12.44
N VAL A 94 -15.40 6.34 -11.45
CA VAL A 94 -15.09 4.91 -11.37
C VAL A 94 -16.35 4.08 -11.16
N TYR A 95 -16.39 2.87 -11.74
CA TYR A 95 -17.52 1.95 -11.53
C TYR A 95 -17.86 1.81 -10.05
N THR A 96 -19.15 1.87 -9.71
CA THR A 96 -19.63 1.76 -8.30
C THR A 96 -19.08 0.54 -7.54
N SER A 97 -18.77 -0.55 -8.24
CA SER A 97 -18.14 -1.74 -7.63
C SER A 97 -16.74 -1.47 -7.04
N TRP A 98 -16.08 -0.38 -7.45
CA TRP A 98 -14.76 0.07 -7.03
C TRP A 98 -14.78 1.17 -5.98
N GLN A 99 -15.96 1.68 -5.60
CA GLN A 99 -16.13 2.64 -4.51
C GLN A 99 -16.02 1.93 -3.14
N LEU A 100 -14.86 1.34 -2.89
CA LEU A 100 -14.51 0.59 -1.69
C LEU A 100 -13.54 1.39 -0.82
N ASN A 101 -13.26 0.92 0.39
CA ASN A 101 -12.16 1.50 1.17
C ASN A 101 -10.80 1.11 0.59
N ASP A 102 -9.77 1.94 0.83
CA ASP A 102 -8.45 1.75 0.21
C ASP A 102 -7.87 0.35 0.45
N TYR A 103 -8.08 -0.26 1.62
CA TYR A 103 -7.58 -1.62 1.87
C TYR A 103 -8.31 -2.71 1.06
N GLU A 104 -9.61 -2.57 0.84
CA GLU A 104 -10.35 -3.46 -0.07
C GLU A 104 -9.94 -3.24 -1.54
N ILE A 105 -9.69 -1.98 -1.93
CA ILE A 105 -9.15 -1.66 -3.26
C ILE A 105 -7.80 -2.34 -3.45
N VAL A 106 -6.85 -2.20 -2.50
CA VAL A 106 -5.55 -2.87 -2.53
C VAL A 106 -5.68 -4.37 -2.78
N LYS A 107 -6.54 -5.06 -2.02
CA LYS A 107 -6.73 -6.51 -2.18
C LYS A 107 -7.30 -6.87 -3.55
N ARG A 108 -8.20 -6.04 -4.09
CA ARG A 108 -8.81 -6.26 -5.41
C ARG A 108 -7.81 -6.02 -6.54
N VAL A 109 -7.10 -4.89 -6.51
CA VAL A 109 -6.01 -4.58 -7.44
C VAL A 109 -4.95 -5.69 -7.43
N LEU A 110 -4.49 -6.12 -6.26
CA LEU A 110 -3.50 -7.19 -6.15
C LEU A 110 -3.98 -8.50 -6.79
N LYS A 111 -5.27 -8.81 -6.66
CA LYS A 111 -5.86 -9.99 -7.29
C LYS A 111 -5.90 -9.88 -8.81
N GLU A 112 -6.20 -8.69 -9.33
CA GLU A 112 -6.19 -8.42 -10.78
C GLU A 112 -4.78 -8.59 -11.35
N LEU A 113 -3.79 -7.93 -10.77
CA LEU A 113 -2.39 -8.01 -11.19
C LEU A 113 -1.86 -9.46 -11.20
N LYS A 114 -2.27 -10.29 -10.23
CA LYS A 114 -1.89 -11.71 -10.17
C LYS A 114 -2.67 -12.64 -11.11
N THR A 115 -3.79 -12.19 -11.66
CA THR A 115 -4.59 -12.99 -12.60
C THR A 115 -4.16 -12.74 -14.05
N GLU A 116 -3.44 -11.64 -14.28
CA GLU A 116 -2.90 -11.25 -15.59
C GLU A 116 -1.52 -11.86 -15.91
N GLU A 117 -0.92 -12.60 -14.97
CA GLU A 117 0.30 -13.43 -15.15
C GLU A 117 -0.03 -14.86 -15.63
#